data_AF-Q5YV15-F1
#
_entry.id   AF-Q5YV15-F1
#
_cell.length_a   1.000
_cell.length_b   1.000
_cell.length_c   1.000
_cell.angle_alpha   90.00
_cell.angle_beta   90.00
_cell.angle_gamma   90.00
#
_symmetry.space_group_name_H-M   'P 1'
#
loop_
_entity.id
_entity.type
_entity.pdbx_description
1 polymer ?
#
loop_
_entity_poly.entity_id
_entity_poly.type
_entity_poly.pdbx_seq_one_letter_code
_entity_poly.pdbx_strand_id
1 'polypeptide(L)'
;MTNALGEIGSADYVMLTTYRKDGTPVGTPVWAVAEDGKLYVWTVTDSWKVKRLRRNPAVTVQVCDARGKKLSGPVLPGTGRVLDAAGTEHVRALLKRKYKLLATVALLGSTLRRGKAGTIGLEIAPAE
;
A
#
# COMPACT_ATOMS: atom_id res chain seq x y z
N MET A 1 -21.68 -5.63 9.22
CA MET A 1 -20.27 -6.03 8.97
C MET A 1 -19.41 -4.89 9.45
N THR A 2 -18.71 -5.07 10.56
CA THR A 2 -17.82 -4.05 11.11
C THR A 2 -16.74 -3.78 10.07
N ASN A 3 -16.76 -2.59 9.47
CA ASN A 3 -15.76 -2.21 8.48
C ASN A 3 -14.42 -2.03 9.22
N ALA A 4 -13.62 -3.09 9.33
CA ALA A 4 -12.33 -3.08 10.03
C ALA A 4 -11.36 -2.00 9.49
N LEU A 5 -11.57 -1.55 8.25
CA LEU A 5 -10.81 -0.46 7.63
C LEU A 5 -11.35 0.93 7.95
N GLY A 6 -12.59 1.07 8.43
CA GLY A 6 -13.21 2.37 8.69
C GLY A 6 -13.03 3.36 7.52
N GLU A 7 -12.60 4.58 7.85
CA GLU A 7 -12.31 5.64 6.87
C GLU A 7 -11.08 5.36 5.97
N ILE A 8 -10.16 4.49 6.42
CA ILE A 8 -8.96 4.12 5.65
C ILE A 8 -9.35 3.39 4.36
N GLY A 9 -10.44 2.62 4.39
CA GLY A 9 -10.94 1.90 3.22
C GLY A 9 -11.33 2.82 2.05
N SER A 10 -11.81 4.02 2.35
CA SER A 10 -12.19 5.04 1.36
C SER A 10 -11.07 6.02 1.00
N ALA A 11 -10.02 6.12 1.83
CA ALA A 11 -8.97 7.12 1.66
C ALA A 11 -8.16 6.92 0.37
N ASP A 12 -7.80 8.02 -0.31
CA ASP A 12 -6.93 7.97 -1.49
C ASP A 12 -5.47 7.73 -1.13
N TYR A 13 -5.04 8.28 0.01
CA TYR A 13 -3.68 8.13 0.51
C TYR A 13 -3.69 7.66 1.96
N VAL A 14 -2.76 6.76 2.25
CA VAL A 14 -2.53 6.28 3.60
C VAL A 14 -1.05 6.37 3.91
N MET A 15 -0.73 6.67 5.17
CA MET A 15 0.61 6.54 5.72
C MET A 15 0.83 5.07 6.07
N LEU A 16 1.56 4.36 5.21
CA LEU A 16 2.00 2.99 5.50
C LEU A 16 3.29 3.04 6.32
N THR A 17 3.21 2.63 7.58
CA THR A 17 4.38 2.53 8.46
C THR A 17 4.92 1.12 8.47
N THR A 18 6.22 0.98 8.17
CA THR A 18 6.98 -0.28 8.24
C THR A 18 8.14 -0.13 9.21
N TYR A 19 8.66 -1.23 9.74
CA TYR A 19 9.67 -1.18 10.80
C TYR A 19 11.06 -1.58 10.30
N ARG A 20 12.08 -0.84 10.73
CA ARG A 20 13.50 -1.18 10.52
C ARG A 20 13.90 -2.40 11.36
N LYS A 21 15.15 -2.83 11.21
CA LYS A 21 15.71 -3.97 11.98
C LYS A 21 15.72 -3.77 13.48
N ASP A 22 15.98 -2.55 13.89
CA ASP A 22 15.97 -2.06 15.28
C ASP A 22 14.55 -1.72 15.79
N GLY A 23 13.49 -1.94 15.00
CA GLY A 23 12.12 -1.58 15.37
C GLY A 23 11.74 -0.12 15.07
N THR A 24 12.63 0.71 14.53
CA THR A 24 12.29 2.11 14.22
C THR A 24 11.17 2.18 13.17
N PRO A 25 10.06 2.91 13.44
CA PRO A 25 8.98 3.08 12.47
C PRO A 25 9.42 4.00 11.33
N VAL A 26 9.01 3.65 10.10
CA VAL A 26 9.21 4.47 8.91
C VAL A 26 7.92 4.53 8.13
N GLY A 27 7.27 5.71 8.17
CA GLY A 27 6.09 6.03 7.39
C GLY A 27 6.42 6.30 5.92
N THR A 28 5.54 5.89 5.02
CA THR A 28 5.55 6.32 3.62
C THR A 28 4.13 6.58 3.15
N PRO A 29 3.81 7.79 2.63
CA PRO A 29 2.52 8.03 2.02
C PRO A 29 2.41 7.22 0.72
N VAL A 30 1.31 6.47 0.58
CA VAL A 30 1.06 5.60 -0.58
C VAL A 30 -0.41 5.67 -0.99
N TRP A 31 -0.69 5.46 -2.27
CA TRP A 31 -2.04 5.14 -2.72
C TRP A 31 -2.45 3.77 -2.18
N ALA A 32 -3.70 3.67 -1.74
CA ALA A 32 -4.28 2.43 -1.26
C ALA A 32 -5.68 2.24 -1.85
N VAL A 33 -6.00 0.99 -2.17
CA VAL A 33 -7.34 0.59 -2.61
C VAL A 33 -7.82 -0.54 -1.71
N ALA A 34 -9.04 -0.42 -1.21
CA ALA A 34 -9.65 -1.45 -0.39
C ALA A 34 -10.40 -2.46 -1.24
N GLU A 35 -10.27 -3.73 -0.90
CA GLU A 35 -11.08 -4.84 -1.43
C GLU A 35 -11.12 -5.95 -0.38
N ASP A 36 -12.31 -6.54 -0.16
CA ASP A 36 -12.53 -7.66 0.76
C ASP A 36 -11.93 -7.47 2.17
N GLY A 37 -12.06 -6.25 2.71
CA GLY A 37 -11.58 -5.91 4.06
C GLY A 37 -10.07 -5.73 4.18
N LYS A 38 -9.33 -5.74 3.05
CA LYS A 38 -7.88 -5.52 3.00
C LYS A 38 -7.54 -4.27 2.19
N LEU A 39 -6.33 -3.75 2.39
CA LEU A 39 -5.78 -2.67 1.57
C LEU A 39 -4.72 -3.22 0.62
N TYR A 40 -4.70 -2.68 -0.58
CA TYR A 40 -3.74 -3.01 -1.61
C TYR A 40 -2.97 -1.77 -2.04
N VAL A 41 -1.65 -1.93 -2.15
CA VAL A 41 -0.71 -0.86 -2.50
C VAL A 41 0.21 -1.34 -3.61
N TRP A 42 0.61 -0.44 -4.50
CA TRP A 42 1.59 -0.71 -5.54
C TRP A 42 2.85 0.12 -5.32
N THR A 43 4.02 -0.51 -5.40
CA THR A 43 5.30 0.18 -5.16
C THR A 43 6.45 -0.42 -5.97
N VAL A 44 7.62 0.23 -5.93
CA VAL A 44 8.84 -0.27 -6.58
C VAL A 44 9.36 -1.50 -5.82
N THR A 45 9.68 -2.56 -6.56
CA THR A 45 10.08 -3.88 -6.02
C THR A 45 11.25 -3.77 -5.06
N ASP A 46 12.28 -2.98 -5.40
CA ASP A 46 13.50 -2.85 -4.60
C ASP A 46 13.42 -1.79 -3.49
N SER A 47 12.23 -1.25 -3.22
CA SER A 47 12.07 -0.19 -2.22
C SER A 47 12.31 -0.70 -0.80
N TRP A 48 12.82 0.18 0.06
CA TRP A 48 13.13 -0.16 1.46
C TRP A 48 11.94 -0.71 2.25
N LYS A 49 10.72 -0.26 1.96
CA LYS A 49 9.51 -0.77 2.61
C LYS A 49 9.23 -2.23 2.25
N VAL A 50 9.49 -2.65 1.00
CA VAL A 50 9.38 -4.06 0.58
C VAL A 50 10.41 -4.90 1.32
N LYS A 51 11.67 -4.44 1.37
CA LYS A 51 12.74 -5.13 2.11
C LYS A 51 12.41 -5.28 3.60
N ARG A 52 11.86 -4.23 4.23
CA ARG A 52 11.39 -4.26 5.62
C ARG A 52 10.24 -5.23 5.80
N LEU A 53 9.23 -5.18 4.93
CA LEU A 53 8.03 -6.00 5.01
C LEU A 53 8.32 -7.50 4.86
N ARG A 54 9.26 -7.87 3.98
CA ARG A 54 9.73 -9.26 3.85
C ARG A 54 10.36 -9.79 5.14
N ARG A 55 10.93 -8.92 5.96
CA ARG A 55 11.60 -9.28 7.22
C ARG A 55 10.67 -9.18 8.43
N ASN A 56 9.83 -8.16 8.46
CA ASN A 56 8.87 -7.91 9.52
C ASN A 56 7.53 -7.51 8.87
N PRO A 57 6.51 -8.38 8.92
CA PRO A 57 5.25 -8.12 8.25
C PRO A 57 4.38 -7.13 9.04
N ALA A 58 4.72 -6.79 10.29
CA ALA A 58 3.97 -5.82 11.06
C ALA A 58 3.97 -4.44 10.38
N VAL A 59 2.79 -3.83 10.30
CA VAL A 59 2.60 -2.48 9.76
C VAL A 59 1.56 -1.73 10.57
N THR A 60 1.57 -0.41 10.46
CA THR A 60 0.39 0.41 10.78
C THR A 60 0.00 1.25 9.60
N VAL A 61 -1.30 1.58 9.53
CA VAL A 61 -1.90 2.37 8.46
C VAL A 61 -2.73 3.48 9.08
N GLN A 62 -2.65 4.68 8.51
CA GLN A 62 -3.46 5.83 8.91
C GLN A 62 -3.79 6.67 7.67
N VAL A 63 -4.92 7.37 7.65
CA VAL A 63 -5.25 8.29 6.54
C VAL A 63 -4.24 9.44 6.50
N CYS A 64 -3.80 9.82 5.30
CA CYS A 64 -2.94 10.98 5.14
C CYS A 64 -3.21 11.79 3.86
N ASP A 65 -2.57 12.96 3.73
CA ASP A 65 -2.50 13.67 2.45
C ASP A 65 -1.43 13.07 1.52
N ALA A 66 -1.42 13.52 0.25
CA ALA A 66 -0.49 13.01 -0.76
C ALA A 66 1.00 13.19 -0.39
N ARG A 67 1.32 14.11 0.53
CA ARG A 67 2.68 14.40 0.98
C ARG A 67 3.02 13.74 2.32
N GLY A 68 2.05 13.06 2.96
CA GLY A 68 2.19 12.49 4.30
C GLY A 68 2.38 13.53 5.41
N LYS A 69 2.01 14.80 5.17
CA LYS A 69 2.18 15.90 6.14
C LYS A 69 0.97 16.07 7.06
N LYS A 70 -0.21 15.67 6.60
CA LYS A 70 -1.44 15.68 7.40
C LYS A 70 -1.89 14.25 7.63
N LEU A 71 -2.06 13.89 8.89
CA LEU A 71 -2.57 12.60 9.33
C LEU A 71 -3.97 12.80 9.91
N SER A 72 -4.89 11.87 9.66
CA SER A 72 -6.24 11.89 10.24
C SER A 72 -6.71 10.49 10.58
N GLY A 73 -7.68 10.42 11.49
CA GLY A 73 -8.28 9.16 11.93
C GLY A 73 -7.38 8.30 12.81
N PRO A 74 -7.88 7.13 13.22
CA PRO A 74 -7.14 6.19 14.04
C PRO A 74 -5.99 5.53 13.27
N VAL A 75 -4.94 5.14 14.00
CA VAL A 75 -3.89 4.27 13.49
C VAL A 75 -4.38 2.83 13.55
N LEU A 76 -4.42 2.16 12.41
CA LEU A 76 -4.84 0.78 12.29
C LEU A 76 -3.61 -0.15 12.23
N PRO A 77 -3.39 -1.02 13.23
CA PRO A 77 -2.38 -2.07 13.14
C PRO A 77 -2.79 -3.13 12.10
N GLY A 78 -1.79 -3.76 11.48
CA GLY A 78 -2.03 -4.81 10.50
C GLY A 78 -0.78 -5.59 10.13
N THR A 79 -0.98 -6.53 9.21
CA THR A 79 0.06 -7.38 8.65
C THR A 79 0.14 -7.16 7.15
N GLY A 80 1.31 -6.79 6.66
CA GLY A 80 1.57 -6.62 5.24
C GLY A 80 2.24 -7.85 4.62
N ARG A 81 1.86 -8.15 3.38
CA ARG A 81 2.38 -9.26 2.58
C ARG A 81 2.80 -8.75 1.20
N VAL A 82 3.98 -9.14 0.76
CA VAL A 82 4.44 -8.87 -0.61
C VAL A 82 3.81 -9.90 -1.55
N LEU A 83 3.13 -9.44 -2.60
CA LEU A 83 2.42 -10.29 -3.54
C LEU A 83 3.36 -10.81 -4.65
N ASP A 84 2.92 -11.87 -5.31
CA ASP A 84 3.56 -12.39 -6.51
C ASP A 84 3.11 -11.60 -7.76
N ALA A 85 3.46 -12.09 -8.96
CA ALA A 85 3.10 -11.44 -10.21
C ALA A 85 1.58 -11.37 -10.43
N ALA A 86 0.84 -12.46 -10.13
CA ALA A 86 -0.60 -12.51 -10.30
C ALA A 86 -1.32 -11.54 -9.35
N GLY A 87 -0.94 -11.54 -8.08
CA GLY A 87 -1.44 -10.57 -7.10
C GLY A 87 -1.06 -9.14 -7.46
N THR A 88 0.12 -8.91 -8.04
CA THR A 88 0.52 -7.57 -8.51
C THR A 88 -0.37 -7.07 -9.66
N GLU A 89 -0.71 -7.92 -10.64
CA GLU A 89 -1.64 -7.54 -11.71
C GLU A 89 -3.04 -7.27 -11.18
N HIS A 90 -3.49 -8.04 -10.18
CA HIS A 90 -4.73 -7.75 -9.46
C HIS A 90 -4.72 -6.35 -8.86
N VAL A 91 -3.69 -6.00 -8.07
CA VAL A 91 -3.55 -4.65 -7.49
C VAL A 91 -3.56 -3.56 -8.57
N ARG A 92 -2.91 -3.79 -9.72
CA ARG A 92 -2.94 -2.82 -10.84
C ARG A 92 -4.35 -2.63 -11.37
N ALA A 93 -5.15 -3.69 -11.49
CA ALA A 93 -6.55 -3.59 -11.89
C ALA A 93 -7.38 -2.79 -10.86
N LEU A 94 -7.18 -3.04 -9.57
CA LEU A 94 -7.83 -2.28 -8.48
C LEU A 94 -7.51 -0.78 -8.56
N LEU A 95 -6.22 -0.45 -8.74
CA LEU A 95 -5.78 0.95 -8.85
C LEU A 95 -6.35 1.64 -10.09
N LYS A 96 -6.39 0.97 -11.24
CA LYS A 96 -7.02 1.49 -12.47
C LYS A 96 -8.51 1.75 -12.26
N ARG A 97 -9.20 0.88 -11.53
CA ARG A 97 -10.62 1.06 -11.20
C ARG A 97 -10.85 2.27 -10.29
N LYS A 98 -10.04 2.44 -9.25
CA LYS A 98 -10.18 3.54 -8.28
C LYS A 98 -9.74 4.89 -8.86
N TYR A 99 -8.54 4.97 -9.42
CA TYR A 99 -7.92 6.24 -9.85
C TYR A 99 -7.98 6.49 -11.36
N LYS A 100 -8.66 5.61 -12.13
CA LYS A 100 -8.94 5.76 -13.55
C LYS A 100 -7.69 6.11 -14.38
N LEU A 101 -7.72 7.26 -15.05
CA LEU A 101 -6.66 7.70 -15.96
C LEU A 101 -5.35 7.96 -15.23
N LEU A 102 -5.39 8.48 -13.99
CA LEU A 102 -4.18 8.77 -13.20
C LEU A 102 -3.38 7.50 -12.90
N ALA A 103 -4.05 6.43 -12.45
CA ALA A 103 -3.39 5.15 -12.25
C ALA A 103 -2.89 4.56 -13.57
N THR A 104 -3.66 4.67 -14.65
CA THR A 104 -3.26 4.14 -15.95
C THR A 104 -1.95 4.79 -16.43
N VAL A 105 -1.85 6.12 -16.39
CA VAL A 105 -0.63 6.84 -16.78
C VAL A 105 0.54 6.50 -15.86
N ALA A 106 0.33 6.45 -14.54
CA ALA A 106 1.39 6.13 -13.58
C ALA A 106 1.95 4.71 -13.77
N LEU A 107 1.07 3.72 -13.96
CA LEU A 107 1.45 2.32 -14.16
C LEU A 107 2.19 2.13 -15.50
N LEU A 108 1.71 2.76 -16.57
CA LEU A 108 2.36 2.71 -17.88
C LEU A 108 3.74 3.36 -17.84
N GLY A 109 3.85 4.57 -17.28
CA GLY A 109 5.12 5.28 -17.16
C GLY A 109 6.15 4.50 -16.32
N SER A 110 5.70 3.85 -15.24
CA SER A 110 6.60 2.99 -14.46
C SER A 110 6.99 1.72 -15.19
N THR A 111 6.07 1.10 -15.94
CA THR A 111 6.37 -0.11 -16.74
C THR A 111 7.38 0.22 -17.84
N LEU A 112 7.25 1.36 -18.52
CA LEU A 112 8.19 1.82 -19.54
C LEU A 112 9.59 2.06 -18.93
N ARG A 113 9.66 2.70 -17.75
CA ARG A 113 10.93 3.05 -17.11
C ARG A 113 11.63 1.87 -16.41
N ARG A 114 10.87 0.91 -15.86
CA ARG A 114 11.38 -0.12 -14.93
C ARG A 114 11.07 -1.56 -15.34
N GLY A 115 10.35 -1.76 -16.44
CA GLY A 115 9.79 -3.06 -16.83
C GLY A 115 8.64 -3.52 -15.93
N LYS A 116 7.96 -4.60 -16.34
CA LYS A 116 6.80 -5.14 -15.61
C LYS A 116 7.16 -5.66 -14.21
N ALA A 117 8.35 -6.21 -14.03
CA ALA A 117 8.84 -6.73 -12.75
C ALA A 117 9.42 -5.66 -11.81
N GLY A 118 9.59 -4.42 -12.30
CA GLY A 118 10.15 -3.31 -11.51
C GLY A 118 9.21 -2.79 -10.43
N THR A 119 7.97 -3.27 -10.37
CA THR A 119 6.98 -2.92 -9.36
C THR A 119 6.20 -4.12 -8.87
N ILE A 120 5.74 -4.06 -7.63
CA ILE A 120 5.12 -5.17 -6.91
C ILE A 120 3.90 -4.69 -6.11
N GLY A 121 2.92 -5.57 -5.99
CA GLY A 121 1.76 -5.38 -5.13
C GLY A 121 2.07 -5.73 -3.68
N LEU A 122 1.46 -4.99 -2.76
CA LEU A 122 1.43 -5.28 -1.33
C LEU A 122 -0.03 -5.44 -0.92
N GLU A 123 -0.31 -6.44 -0.09
CA GLU A 123 -1.58 -6.60 0.62
C GLU A 123 -1.36 -6.23 2.08
N ILE A 124 -2.31 -5.54 2.70
CA ILE A 124 -2.31 -5.20 4.12
C ILE A 124 -3.64 -5.67 4.71
N ALA A 125 -3.56 -6.64 5.61
CA ALA A 125 -4.69 -7.12 6.39
C ALA A 125 -4.71 -6.40 7.75
N PRO A 126 -5.85 -5.82 8.18
CA PRO A 126 -6.01 -5.32 9.54
C PRO A 126 -5.73 -6.41 10.57
N ALA A 127 -5.17 -6.03 11.73
CA ALA A 127 -5.14 -6.92 12.88
C ALA A 127 -6.56 -7.07 13.43
N GLU A 128 -6.88 -8.25 13.97
CA GLU A 128 -8.15 -8.52 14.66
C GLU A 128 -8.30 -7.69 15.94
#